data_AF-A0A1B9F3G2-F1
#
_entry.id   AF-A0A1B9F3G2-F1
#
_cell.length_a   1.000
_cell.length_b   1.000
_cell.length_c   1.000
_cell.angle_alpha   90.00
_cell.angle_beta   90.00
_cell.angle_gamma   90.00
#
_symmetry.space_group_name_H-M   'P 1'
#
loop_
_entity.id
_entity.type
_entity.pdbx_description
1 polymer ?
#
loop_
_entity_poly.entity_id
_entity_poly.type
_entity_poly.pdbx_seq_one_letter_code
_entity_poly.pdbx_strand_id
1 'polypeptide(L)' 'MARKRNRPYNVEDVKFVYENYAEMTAQEIAEERGLSKFQVAKIVSELRKKGIPIPKKTAKRKNPVDAFIEQLKGKKGKK' A
#
# COMPACT_ATOMS: atom_id res chain seq x y z
N MET A 1 -9.21 -17.73 -15.13
CA MET A 1 -8.45 -16.47 -15.34
C MET A 1 -6.96 -16.76 -15.28
N ALA A 2 -6.22 -16.54 -16.37
CA ALA A 2 -4.76 -16.66 -16.35
C ALA A 2 -4.19 -15.59 -15.41
N ARG A 3 -3.38 -16.00 -14.41
CA ARG A 3 -2.65 -15.05 -13.56
C ARG A 3 -1.73 -14.24 -14.49
N LYS A 4 -1.98 -12.93 -14.62
CA LYS A 4 -1.09 -11.99 -15.31
C LYS A 4 0.31 -12.21 -14.73
N ARG A 5 1.25 -12.75 -15.52
CA ARG A 5 2.62 -12.96 -15.07
C ARG A 5 3.21 -11.58 -14.77
N ASN A 6 3.44 -11.29 -13.50
CA ASN A 6 4.10 -10.04 -13.12
C ASN A 6 5.53 -10.03 -13.66
N ARG A 7 5.95 -8.87 -14.18
CA ARG A 7 7.33 -8.68 -14.64
C ARG A 7 8.32 -8.77 -13.47
N PRO A 8 9.59 -9.12 -13.69
CA PRO A 8 10.64 -8.92 -12.71
C PRO A 8 10.70 -7.44 -12.25
N TYR A 9 10.97 -7.23 -10.95
CA TYR A 9 11.19 -5.89 -10.41
C TYR A 9 12.65 -5.45 -10.64
N ASN A 10 12.86 -4.15 -10.82
CA ASN A 10 14.17 -3.53 -11.03
C ASN A 10 14.55 -2.60 -9.85
N VAL A 11 15.66 -1.88 -9.98
CA VAL A 11 16.14 -0.97 -8.92
C VAL A 11 15.17 0.21 -8.72
N GLU A 12 14.56 0.73 -9.78
CA GLU A 12 13.59 1.82 -9.69
C GLU A 12 12.31 1.42 -8.95
N ASP A 13 11.91 0.15 -9.08
CA ASP A 13 10.81 -0.42 -8.31
C ASP A 13 11.15 -0.48 -6.82
N VAL A 14 12.37 -0.92 -6.49
CA VAL A 14 12.85 -0.96 -5.10
C VAL A 14 12.89 0.43 -4.49
N LYS A 15 13.43 1.41 -5.24
CA LYS A 15 13.48 2.83 -4.82
C LYS A 15 12.07 3.37 -4.58
N PHE A 16 11.15 3.14 -5.51
CA PHE A 16 9.78 3.62 -5.39
C PHE A 16 9.04 2.99 -4.21
N VAL A 17 9.21 1.68 -3.99
CA VAL A 17 8.67 0.99 -2.81
C VAL A 17 9.22 1.65 -1.55
N TYR A 18 10.52 1.88 -1.45
CA TYR A 18 11.15 2.48 -0.27
C TYR A 18 10.59 3.88 0.05
N GLU A 19 10.51 4.74 -0.96
CA GLU A 19 10.04 6.12 -0.82
C GLU A 19 8.55 6.19 -0.44
N ASN A 20 7.71 5.32 -1.00
CA ASN A 20 6.25 5.43 -0.88
C ASN A 20 5.63 4.42 0.09
N TYR A 21 6.41 3.52 0.71
CA TYR A 21 5.83 2.43 1.54
C TYR A 21 5.00 2.93 2.73
N ALA A 22 5.36 4.08 3.29
CA ALA A 22 4.69 4.67 4.44
C ALA A 22 3.31 5.23 4.09
N GLU A 23 3.22 5.88 2.93
CA GLU A 23 2.07 6.68 2.50
C GLU A 23 1.11 5.86 1.63
N MET A 24 1.64 4.94 0.82
CA MET A 24 0.85 4.10 -0.07
C MET A 24 0.69 2.68 0.49
N THR A 25 -0.41 2.05 0.13
CA THR A 25 -0.67 0.65 0.39
C THR A 25 0.10 -0.22 -0.60
N ALA A 26 0.40 -1.46 -0.22
CA ALA A 26 1.10 -2.39 -1.13
C ALA A 26 0.31 -2.67 -2.42
N GLN A 27 -1.00 -2.41 -2.42
CA GLN A 27 -1.83 -2.50 -3.61
C GLN A 27 -1.59 -1.34 -4.56
N GLU A 28 -1.64 -0.11 -4.06
CA GLU A 28 -1.45 1.09 -4.88
C GLU A 28 -0.04 1.09 -5.49
N ILE A 29 0.98 0.72 -4.71
CA ILE A 29 2.36 0.57 -5.21
C ILE A 29 2.45 -0.48 -6.32
N ALA A 30 1.73 -1.60 -6.15
CA ALA A 30 1.70 -2.66 -7.13
C ALA A 30 1.02 -2.22 -8.44
N GLU A 31 -0.08 -1.49 -8.35
CA GLU A 31 -0.81 -0.95 -9.50
C GLU A 31 0.03 0.10 -10.25
N GLU A 32 0.63 1.05 -9.52
CA GLU A 32 1.45 2.14 -10.08
C GLU A 32 2.66 1.63 -10.87
N ARG A 33 3.36 0.61 -10.33
CA ARG A 33 4.59 0.06 -10.93
C ARG A 33 4.38 -1.18 -11.79
N GLY A 34 3.13 -1.66 -11.90
CA GLY A 34 2.80 -2.91 -12.60
C GLY A 34 3.38 -4.16 -11.91
N LEU A 35 3.55 -4.11 -10.60
CA LEU A 35 4.07 -5.19 -9.77
C LEU A 35 2.94 -6.00 -9.12
N SER A 36 3.31 -7.08 -8.44
CA SER A 36 2.42 -7.82 -7.56
C SER A 36 2.56 -7.31 -6.13
N LYS A 37 1.47 -7.34 -5.36
CA LYS A 37 1.51 -7.13 -3.90
C LYS A 37 2.55 -8.03 -3.23
N PHE A 38 2.73 -9.25 -3.73
CA PHE A 38 3.73 -10.20 -3.23
C PHE A 38 5.16 -9.74 -3.54
N GLN A 39 5.41 -9.14 -4.71
CA GLN A 39 6.71 -8.58 -5.03
C GLN A 39 7.02 -7.36 -4.16
N VAL A 40 6.04 -6.48 -3.94
CA VAL A 40 6.19 -5.35 -3.02
C VAL A 40 6.54 -5.85 -1.61
N ALA A 41 5.81 -6.85 -1.10
CA ALA A 41 6.11 -7.46 0.20
C ALA A 41 7.52 -8.10 0.24
N LYS A 42 7.94 -8.77 -0.84
CA LYS A 42 9.28 -9.35 -0.96
C LYS A 42 10.36 -8.27 -0.91
N ILE A 43 10.21 -7.17 -1.67
CA ILE A 43 11.14 -6.04 -1.66
C ILE A 43 11.32 -5.49 -0.24
N VAL A 44 10.21 -5.26 0.46
CA VAL A 44 10.20 -4.75 1.84
C VAL A 44 10.90 -5.74 2.79
N SER A 45 10.65 -7.04 2.64
CA SER A 45 11.32 -8.08 3.43
C SER A 45 12.83 -8.09 3.20
N GLU A 46 13.26 -8.05 1.94
CA GLU A 46 14.68 -8.05 1.58
C GLU A 46 15.41 -6.81 2.10
N LEU A 47 14.80 -5.63 1.99
CA LEU A 47 15.32 -4.38 2.55
C LEU A 47 15.51 -4.48 4.08
N ARG A 48 14.51 -5.03 4.80
CA ARG A 48 14.60 -5.25 6.26
C ARG A 48 15.69 -6.25 6.65
N LYS A 49 15.83 -7.36 5.92
CA LYS A 49 16.88 -8.35 6.15
C LYS A 49 18.28 -7.75 6.01
N LYS A 50 18.43 -6.78 5.10
CA LYS A 50 19.67 -6.04 4.88
C LYS A 50 19.89 -4.89 5.89
N GLY A 51 19.03 -4.77 6.90
CA GLY A 51 19.13 -3.73 7.93
C GLY A 51 18.72 -2.34 7.46
N ILE A 52 18.06 -2.21 6.30
CA ILE A 52 17.59 -0.92 5.80
C ILE A 52 16.28 -0.58 6.53
N PRO A 53 16.23 0.54 7.29
CA PRO A 53 15.02 0.95 7.99
C PRO A 53 13.97 1.41 6.97
N ILE A 54 12.83 0.73 6.94
CA ILE A 54 11.70 1.13 6.10
C ILE A 54 10.66 1.79 7.02
N PRO A 55 10.17 2.99 6.68
CA PRO A 55 9.18 3.68 7.50
C PRO A 55 7.93 2.80 7.66
N LYS A 56 7.39 2.76 8.88
CA LYS A 56 6.15 2.04 9.16
C LYS A 56 5.00 2.72 8.42
N LYS A 57 3.99 1.96 8.01
CA LYS A 57 2.80 2.52 7.34
C LYS A 57 2.15 3.57 8.25
N THR A 58 2.20 4.82 7.82
CA THR A 58 1.52 5.96 8.45
C THR A 58 0.09 6.07 7.94
N ALA A 59 -0.20 5.53 6.74
CA ALA A 59 -1.54 5.36 6.22
C ALA A 59 -2.35 4.37 7.08
N LYS A 60 -2.89 4.86 8.20
CA LYS A 60 -4.05 4.25 8.84
C LYS A 60 -5.19 4.39 7.83
N ARG A 61 -5.52 3.32 7.11
CA ARG A 61 -6.81 3.25 6.41
C ARG A 61 -7.87 3.56 7.46
N LYS A 62 -8.57 4.69 7.34
CA LYS A 62 -9.78 4.93 8.13
C LYS A 62 -10.69 3.72 7.90
N ASN A 63 -11.17 3.12 8.97
CA ASN A 63 -12.07 1.97 8.85
C ASN A 63 -13.26 2.42 7.99
N PRO A 64 -13.57 1.71 6.89
CA PRO A 64 -14.70 2.09 6.03
C PRO A 64 -16.02 2.15 6.81
N VAL A 65 -16.13 1.36 7.89
CA VAL A 65 -17.28 1.40 8.80
C VAL A 65 -17.33 2.72 9.58
N ASP A 66 -16.19 3.21 10.08
CA ASP A 66 -16.14 4.49 10.81
C ASP A 66 -16.49 5.66 9.88
N ALA A 67 -15.94 5.65 8.65
CA ALA A 67 -16.27 6.65 7.64
C ALA A 67 -17.77 6.65 7.27
N PHE A 68 -18.39 5.47 7.20
CA PHE A 68 -19.81 5.33 6.95
C PHE A 68 -20.68 5.80 8.14
N ILE A 69 -20.27 5.49 9.38
CA ILE A 69 -20.95 5.96 10.60
C ILE A 69 -20.92 7.49 10.69
N GLU A 70 -19.79 8.13 10.36
CA GLU A 70 -19.69 9.60 10.29
C GLU A 70 -20.67 10.18 9.27
N GLN A 71 -20.79 9.55 8.09
CA GLN A 71 -21.74 9.97 7.05
C GLN A 71 -23.21 9.84 7.52
N LEU A 72 -23.54 8.80 8.29
CA LEU A 72 -24.88 8.63 8.87
C LEU A 72 -25.19 9.66 9.96
N LYS A 73 -24.21 9.98 10.82
CA LYS A 73 -24.36 10.99 11.89
C LYS A 73 -24.58 12.39 11.30
N GLY A 74 -23.88 12.74 10.21
CA GLY A 74 -24.06 14.02 9.51
C GLY A 74 -25.43 14.21 8.85
N LYS A 75 -26.15 13.12 8.50
CA LYS A 75 -27.50 13.20 7.91
C LYS A 75 -28.63 13.34 8.94
N LYS A 76 -28.42 12.99 10.21
CA LYS A 76 -29.47 13.07 11.26
C LYS A 76 -29.64 14.44 11.91
N GLY A 77 -28.78 15.42 11.60
CA GLY A 77 -28.81 16.77 12.18
C GLY A 77 -29.56 17.84 11.36
N LYS A 78 -30.17 17.49 10.22
CA LYS A 78 -31.09 18.36 9.48
C LYS A 78 -32.53 17.93 9.72
N LYS A 79 -33.08 18.27 10.88
CA LYS A 79 -34.52 18.33 11.07
C LYS A 79 -34.85 19.34 12.15
#